data_AF-A0A3B7LVG6-F1
#
_entry.id   AF-A0A3B7LVG6-F1
#
_cell.length_a   1.000
_cell.length_b   1.000
_cell.length_c   1.000
_cell.angle_alpha   90.00
_cell.angle_beta   90.00
_cell.angle_gamma   90.00
#
_symmetry.space_group_name_H-M   'P 1'
#
loop_
_entity.id
_entity.type
_entity.pdbx_description
1 polymer ?
#
loop_
_entity_poly.entity_id
_entity_poly.type
_entity_poly.pdbx_seq_one_letter_code
_entity_poly.pdbx_strand_id
1 'polypeptide(L)'
;MSVIDVGGKVREGEELDIRAVSNWLIENGSEISGPAEVTQYSGGASNWTYRLKYENADLILRRPPKGTKAKSAHDMAREYNVQRLLAPFYPVLPEMIGLCQDESVIGCDFYVMKRIEGIIPRAKLPPELQFGEAEVRKLCINVIDKLIELHQVPYQGTELEKIGKGDGYCRRQVEGWDARYEKAHTLNVPSFKYVRKWLNDNIPEDSTSCIIHNDWRFDNVILDPKNPTEVIGVLDWEMATIGDPLMDLGSALAYWVEDTDNQIFKSTRRQPTNLKGMFSRKEVVDYYLEKTGLQTENWSFYEVFGIFRLAVIAQQIYYRYYHKQTDNPAFKDFWIVIHALHIRALKLIGMQKLEANDIAQKYIEKFKEILGK
;
A
#
# COMPACT_ATOMS: atom_id res chain seq x y z
N MET A 1 15.98 -6.54 -21.91
CA MET A 1 16.20 -5.20 -21.29
C MET A 1 16.49 -5.42 -19.81
N SER A 2 17.11 -4.47 -19.10
CA SER A 2 17.29 -4.63 -17.65
C SER A 2 15.93 -4.67 -16.97
N VAL A 3 15.69 -5.67 -16.10
CA VAL A 3 14.47 -5.80 -15.29
C VAL A 3 14.46 -4.88 -14.07
N ILE A 4 15.57 -4.20 -13.82
CA ILE A 4 15.77 -3.27 -12.71
C ILE A 4 14.91 -2.04 -12.89
N ASP A 5 14.27 -1.59 -11.82
CA ASP A 5 13.50 -0.35 -11.84
C ASP A 5 14.44 0.87 -11.92
N VAL A 6 14.22 1.71 -12.93
CA VAL A 6 15.05 2.87 -13.24
C VAL A 6 14.21 4.14 -13.30
N GLY A 7 14.78 5.25 -12.81
CA GLY A 7 14.21 6.57 -12.97
C GLY A 7 14.29 7.03 -14.43
N GLY A 8 13.31 7.83 -14.84
CA GLY A 8 13.31 8.54 -16.13
C GLY A 8 13.82 9.97 -16.00
N LYS A 9 13.55 10.77 -17.04
CA LYS A 9 13.80 12.22 -17.03
C LYS A 9 13.00 12.87 -15.89
N VAL A 10 13.63 13.82 -15.20
CA VAL A 10 12.96 14.66 -14.20
C VAL A 10 11.81 15.43 -14.87
N ARG A 11 10.64 15.45 -14.21
CA ARG A 11 9.46 16.20 -14.65
C ARG A 11 9.78 17.69 -14.71
N GLU A 12 9.26 18.36 -15.73
CA GLU A 12 9.40 19.81 -15.89
C GLU A 12 8.79 20.56 -14.71
N GLY A 13 9.55 21.49 -14.13
CA GLY A 13 9.15 22.28 -12.95
C GLY A 13 9.37 21.59 -11.61
N GLU A 14 9.86 20.35 -11.61
CA GLU A 14 10.20 19.55 -10.43
C GLU A 14 11.70 19.20 -10.38
N GLU A 15 12.55 20.01 -11.02
CA GLU A 15 14.01 19.91 -10.96
C GLU A 15 14.54 20.18 -9.54
N LEU A 16 15.64 19.50 -9.19
CA LEU A 16 16.33 19.71 -7.92
C LEU A 16 17.49 20.70 -8.10
N ASP A 17 17.71 21.56 -7.11
CA ASP A 17 19.03 22.19 -6.93
C ASP A 17 20.01 21.13 -6.41
N ILE A 18 20.57 20.37 -7.34
CA ILE A 18 21.46 19.25 -7.01
C ILE A 18 22.76 19.71 -6.33
N ARG A 19 23.17 20.97 -6.51
CA ARG A 19 24.35 21.52 -5.82
C ARG A 19 24.02 21.74 -4.35
N ALA A 20 22.89 22.35 -4.04
CA ALA A 20 22.43 22.51 -2.66
C ALA A 20 22.28 21.15 -1.94
N VAL A 21 21.67 20.16 -2.60
CA VAL A 21 21.53 18.80 -2.05
C VAL A 21 22.90 18.13 -1.81
N SER A 22 23.83 18.24 -2.76
CA SER A 22 25.16 17.64 -2.63
C SER A 22 25.97 18.30 -1.51
N ASN A 23 25.90 19.62 -1.37
CA ASN A 23 26.54 20.34 -0.26
C ASN A 23 25.96 19.89 1.09
N TRP A 24 24.63 19.81 1.19
CA TRP A 24 23.96 19.32 2.39
C TRP A 24 24.38 17.87 2.74
N LEU A 25 24.52 17.00 1.74
CA LEU A 25 25.02 15.63 1.96
C LEU A 25 26.43 15.61 2.56
N ILE A 26 27.34 16.43 2.03
CA ILE A 26 28.73 16.54 2.51
C ILE A 26 28.76 17.10 3.93
N GLU A 27 27.99 18.15 4.21
CA GLU A 27 27.88 18.75 5.55
C GLU A 27 27.32 17.78 6.58
N ASN A 28 26.46 16.83 6.16
CA ASN A 28 25.94 15.74 6.99
C ASN A 28 26.82 14.48 6.98
N GLY A 29 28.08 14.59 6.52
CA GLY A 29 29.08 13.53 6.64
C GLY A 29 29.03 12.45 5.56
N SER A 30 28.29 12.66 4.47
CA SER A 30 28.31 11.74 3.32
C SER A 30 29.57 11.97 2.48
N GLU A 31 30.29 10.90 2.16
CA GLU A 31 31.39 10.92 1.20
C GLU A 31 30.83 10.72 -0.22
N ILE A 32 30.76 11.77 -1.03
CA ILE A 32 30.29 11.73 -2.42
C ILE A 32 31.33 12.29 -3.39
N SER A 33 31.47 11.63 -4.54
CA SER A 33 32.45 11.97 -5.58
C SER A 33 31.79 12.26 -6.93
N GLY A 34 32.24 13.34 -7.57
CA GLY A 34 31.76 13.77 -8.88
C GLY A 34 30.36 14.40 -8.86
N PRO A 35 29.87 14.87 -10.02
CA PRO A 35 28.50 15.40 -10.14
C PRO A 35 27.47 14.26 -10.07
N ALA A 36 26.31 14.52 -9.47
CA ALA A 36 25.21 13.56 -9.46
C ALA A 36 24.50 13.49 -10.83
N GLU A 37 24.33 12.28 -11.35
CA GLU A 37 23.32 11.97 -12.35
C GLU A 37 21.96 11.87 -11.65
N VAL A 38 21.02 12.77 -12.00
CA VAL A 38 19.70 12.85 -11.39
C VAL A 38 18.65 12.26 -12.33
N THR A 39 17.94 11.24 -11.86
CA THR A 39 16.75 10.69 -12.53
C THR A 39 15.58 10.67 -11.57
N GLN A 40 14.35 10.63 -12.09
CA GLN A 40 13.14 10.66 -11.28
C GLN A 40 12.27 9.44 -11.55
N TYR A 41 11.79 8.80 -10.49
CA TYR A 41 10.86 7.70 -10.60
C TYR A 41 9.45 8.22 -10.94
N SER A 42 8.79 7.50 -11.84
CA SER A 42 7.41 7.80 -12.24
C SER A 42 6.37 7.22 -11.28
N GLY A 43 6.75 6.21 -10.50
CA GLY A 43 5.97 5.64 -9.39
C GLY A 43 5.99 6.53 -8.14
N GLY A 44 4.92 6.47 -7.33
CA GLY A 44 4.70 7.36 -6.19
C GLY A 44 4.02 8.66 -6.63
N ALA A 45 2.70 8.76 -6.41
CA ALA A 45 1.93 9.94 -6.78
C ALA A 45 1.81 10.96 -5.64
N SER A 46 2.04 10.54 -4.39
CA SER A 46 1.97 11.40 -3.20
C SER A 46 3.23 12.24 -3.04
N ASN A 47 4.41 11.62 -3.17
CA ASN A 47 5.72 12.27 -2.98
C ASN A 47 6.66 11.91 -4.13
N TRP A 48 7.63 12.79 -4.41
CA TRP A 48 8.59 12.63 -5.49
C TRP A 48 9.83 11.88 -5.03
N THR A 49 10.22 10.88 -5.83
CA THR A 49 11.38 10.03 -5.60
C THR A 49 12.40 10.24 -6.70
N TYR A 50 13.61 10.64 -6.33
CA TYR A 50 14.72 10.90 -7.22
C TYR A 50 15.86 9.94 -6.92
N ARG A 51 16.56 9.46 -7.95
CA ARG A 51 17.85 8.79 -7.80
C ARG A 51 18.95 9.82 -8.00
N LEU A 52 19.89 9.85 -7.04
CA LEU A 52 21.10 10.65 -7.10
C LEU A 52 22.27 9.66 -7.23
N LYS A 53 22.80 9.51 -8.45
CA LYS A 53 23.91 8.61 -8.71
C LYS A 53 25.20 9.41 -8.83
N TYR A 54 26.09 9.20 -7.86
CA TYR A 54 27.46 9.71 -7.84
C TYR A 54 28.43 8.61 -8.31
N GLU A 55 29.72 8.92 -8.40
CA GLU A 55 30.73 7.92 -8.80
C GLU A 55 30.90 6.80 -7.75
N ASN A 56 30.75 7.14 -6.47
CA ASN A 56 30.97 6.25 -5.33
C ASN A 56 29.71 5.99 -4.48
N ALA A 57 28.55 6.55 -4.85
CA ALA A 57 27.30 6.44 -4.09
C ALA A 57 26.07 6.37 -5.00
N ASP A 58 25.08 5.58 -4.60
CA ASP A 58 23.78 5.47 -5.28
C ASP A 58 22.64 5.67 -4.27
N LEU A 59 22.03 6.85 -4.32
CA LEU A 59 21.13 7.35 -3.29
C LEU A 59 19.74 7.62 -3.84
N ILE A 60 18.75 7.59 -2.95
CA ILE A 60 17.38 8.00 -3.22
C ILE A 60 17.04 9.20 -2.36
N LEU A 61 16.53 10.26 -2.99
CA LEU A 61 15.95 11.43 -2.33
C LEU A 61 14.43 11.38 -2.44
N ARG A 62 13.73 11.57 -1.32
CA ARG A 62 12.27 11.77 -1.30
C ARG A 62 11.90 13.14 -0.75
N ARG A 63 10.97 13.80 -1.42
CA ARG A 63 10.42 15.11 -1.05
C ARG A 63 8.96 15.23 -1.47
N PRO A 64 8.18 16.15 -0.87
CA PRO A 64 6.81 16.36 -1.29
C PRO A 64 6.73 17.17 -2.61
N PRO A 65 5.59 17.15 -3.32
CA PRO A 65 5.38 17.98 -4.50
C PRO A 65 5.38 19.47 -4.16
N LYS A 66 5.79 20.31 -5.11
CA LYS A 66 5.85 21.76 -4.90
C LYS A 66 4.49 22.33 -4.49
N GLY A 67 4.48 23.21 -3.49
CA GLY A 67 3.26 23.90 -3.03
C GLY A 67 2.35 23.06 -2.12
N THR A 68 2.77 21.84 -1.75
CA THR A 68 2.07 21.06 -0.73
C THR A 68 2.57 21.46 0.66
N LYS A 69 1.67 21.54 1.64
CA LYS A 69 2.03 21.75 3.05
C LYS A 69 2.20 20.39 3.71
N ALA A 70 3.16 20.27 4.63
CA ALA A 70 3.34 19.10 5.48
C ALA A 70 2.02 18.77 6.21
N LYS A 71 1.31 17.76 5.71
CA LYS A 71 0.10 17.19 6.29
C LYS A 71 0.11 15.70 5.99
N SER A 72 0.00 14.87 7.03
CA SER A 72 -0.14 13.42 7.00
C SER A 72 0.72 12.70 5.94
N ALA A 73 0.27 12.62 4.68
CA ALA A 73 0.96 11.95 3.58
C ALA A 73 2.22 12.70 3.08
N HIS A 74 2.36 14.00 3.34
CA HIS A 74 3.55 14.78 2.94
C HIS A 74 4.54 15.02 4.09
N ASP A 75 4.41 14.29 5.19
CA ASP A 75 5.28 14.39 6.36
C ASP A 75 6.54 13.53 6.17
N MET A 76 7.57 14.12 5.55
CA MET A 76 8.84 13.45 5.26
C MET A 76 9.60 13.06 6.52
N ALA A 77 9.47 13.84 7.60
CA ALA A 77 10.12 13.55 8.88
C ALA A 77 9.54 12.28 9.50
N ARG A 78 8.21 12.13 9.46
CA ARG A 78 7.52 10.92 9.93
C ARG A 78 7.95 9.68 9.14
N GLU A 79 7.94 9.76 7.82
CA GLU A 79 8.34 8.66 6.94
C GLU A 79 9.82 8.26 7.15
N TYR A 80 10.71 9.25 7.27
CA TYR A 80 12.13 9.01 7.58
C TYR A 80 12.31 8.29 8.92
N ASN A 81 11.64 8.80 9.97
CA ASN A 81 11.81 8.27 11.33
C ASN A 81 11.25 6.86 11.48
N VAL A 82 10.11 6.54 10.87
CA VAL A 82 9.57 5.17 10.88
C VAL A 82 10.59 4.20 10.31
N GLN A 83 11.13 4.48 9.12
CA GLN A 83 12.10 3.57 8.48
C GLN A 83 13.39 3.46 9.29
N ARG A 84 13.95 4.58 9.77
CA ARG A 84 15.17 4.59 10.58
C ARG A 84 15.04 3.76 11.86
N LEU A 85 13.91 3.88 12.55
CA LEU A 85 13.65 3.16 13.81
C LEU A 85 13.32 1.68 13.59
N LEU A 86 12.72 1.35 12.45
CA LEU A 86 12.30 -0.01 12.12
C LEU A 86 13.44 -0.86 11.52
N ALA A 87 14.41 -0.24 10.85
CA ALA A 87 15.51 -0.93 10.17
C ALA A 87 16.28 -1.97 11.02
N PRO A 88 16.55 -1.76 12.33
CA PRO A 88 17.20 -2.77 13.17
C PRO A 88 16.40 -4.06 13.35
N PHE A 89 15.08 -4.01 13.22
CA PHE A 89 14.18 -5.14 13.45
C PHE A 89 13.62 -5.74 12.16
N TYR A 90 13.67 -5.00 11.05
CA TYR A 90 13.09 -5.39 9.78
C TYR A 90 14.07 -5.09 8.63
N PRO A 91 15.03 -6.01 8.36
CA PRO A 91 16.20 -5.77 7.51
C PRO A 91 15.90 -5.83 6.00
N VAL A 92 14.75 -5.30 5.59
CA VAL A 92 14.35 -5.03 4.19
C VAL A 92 14.06 -3.54 3.99
N LEU A 93 14.66 -2.71 4.84
CA LEU A 93 14.60 -1.26 4.77
C LEU A 93 15.94 -0.70 4.29
N PRO A 94 15.92 0.42 3.54
CA PRO A 94 17.14 1.06 3.11
C PRO A 94 17.87 1.69 4.29
N GLU A 95 19.18 1.83 4.17
CA GLU A 95 19.96 2.64 5.10
C GLU A 95 19.57 4.10 4.94
N MET A 96 19.10 4.71 6.03
CA MET A 96 18.69 6.11 6.05
C MET A 96 19.92 7.00 6.21
N ILE A 97 20.21 7.86 5.22
CA ILE A 97 21.38 8.75 5.20
C ILE A 97 21.12 10.00 6.05
N GLY A 98 19.97 10.65 5.86
CA GLY A 98 19.66 11.86 6.61
C GLY A 98 18.31 12.47 6.26
N LEU A 99 17.81 13.32 7.16
CA LEU A 99 16.60 14.12 7.01
C LEU A 99 16.98 15.60 7.05
N CYS A 100 16.56 16.36 6.03
CA CYS A 100 16.65 17.81 6.01
C CYS A 100 15.29 18.42 6.29
N GLN A 101 15.21 19.28 7.29
CA GLN A 101 14.04 20.13 7.58
C GLN A 101 14.37 21.62 7.46
N ASP A 102 15.55 21.93 6.91
CA ASP A 102 15.91 23.30 6.56
C ASP A 102 15.36 23.61 5.17
N GLU A 103 14.22 24.31 5.14
CA GLU A 103 13.57 24.73 3.89
C GLU A 103 14.46 25.64 3.03
N SER A 104 15.55 26.23 3.57
CA SER A 104 16.46 27.04 2.76
C SER A 104 17.29 26.23 1.76
N VAL A 105 17.40 24.90 1.93
CA VAL A 105 18.19 24.02 1.05
C VAL A 105 17.50 23.80 -0.30
N ILE A 106 16.25 23.32 -0.32
CA ILE A 106 15.48 23.11 -1.57
C ILE A 106 13.99 23.51 -1.46
N GLY A 107 13.61 24.30 -0.45
CA GLY A 107 12.26 24.81 -0.27
C GLY A 107 11.25 23.85 0.36
N CYS A 108 11.68 22.70 0.87
CA CYS A 108 10.83 21.74 1.57
C CYS A 108 11.67 20.74 2.38
N ASP A 109 11.02 20.06 3.34
CA ASP A 109 11.58 18.86 3.97
C ASP A 109 11.87 17.78 2.92
N PHE A 110 13.01 17.12 3.06
CA PHE A 110 13.36 15.96 2.25
C PHE A 110 14.24 15.01 3.05
N TYR A 111 14.31 13.75 2.62
CA TYR A 111 15.26 12.81 3.18
C TYR A 111 16.00 12.03 2.11
N VAL A 112 17.16 11.51 2.47
CA VAL A 112 18.02 10.70 1.61
C VAL A 112 18.26 9.33 2.26
N MET A 113 18.27 8.29 1.43
CA MET A 113 18.53 6.90 1.82
C MET A 113 19.38 6.20 0.75
N LYS A 114 20.04 5.09 1.08
CA LYS A 114 20.71 4.25 0.08
C LYS A 114 19.69 3.63 -0.86
N ARG A 115 20.03 3.54 -2.15
CA ARG A 115 19.20 2.84 -3.13
C ARG A 115 19.28 1.33 -2.89
N ILE A 116 18.12 0.69 -2.79
CA ILE A 116 18.00 -0.76 -2.95
C ILE A 116 17.78 -1.01 -4.44
N GLU A 117 18.80 -1.55 -5.11
CA GLU A 117 18.73 -1.91 -6.53
C GLU A 117 17.98 -3.23 -6.70
N GLY A 118 16.80 -3.19 -7.32
CA GLY A 118 16.03 -4.38 -7.56
C GLY A 118 14.88 -4.24 -8.54
N ILE A 119 14.02 -5.25 -8.56
CA ILE A 119 12.86 -5.37 -9.46
C ILE A 119 11.60 -5.03 -8.69
N ILE A 120 10.73 -4.17 -9.22
CA ILE A 120 9.41 -3.89 -8.63
C ILE A 120 8.35 -4.72 -9.36
N PRO A 121 7.63 -5.63 -8.67
CA PRO A 121 6.62 -6.48 -9.29
C PRO A 121 5.32 -5.69 -9.55
N ARG A 122 5.32 -4.97 -10.69
CA ARG A 122 4.16 -4.23 -11.21
C ARG A 122 3.13 -5.19 -11.82
N ALA A 123 2.09 -4.62 -12.43
CA ALA A 123 0.98 -5.40 -12.98
C ALA A 123 1.44 -6.53 -13.91
N LYS A 124 2.40 -6.30 -14.78
CA LYS A 124 3.01 -7.38 -15.57
C LYS A 124 4.40 -7.64 -15.02
N LEU A 125 4.67 -8.86 -14.56
CA LEU A 125 6.03 -9.27 -14.27
C LEU A 125 6.85 -9.21 -15.58
N PRO A 126 8.12 -8.78 -15.52
CA PRO A 126 8.99 -8.80 -16.69
C PRO A 126 9.08 -10.23 -17.26
N PRO A 127 8.83 -10.43 -18.57
CA PRO A 127 8.95 -11.75 -19.20
C PRO A 127 10.34 -12.37 -19.05
N GLU A 128 11.37 -11.54 -18.91
CA GLU A 128 12.76 -11.96 -18.67
C GLU A 128 12.96 -12.75 -17.37
N LEU A 129 12.03 -12.66 -16.40
CA LEU A 129 12.09 -13.47 -15.19
C LEU A 129 11.78 -14.95 -15.45
N GLN A 130 11.09 -15.28 -16.55
CA GLN A 130 10.75 -16.66 -16.95
C GLN A 130 10.05 -17.48 -15.86
N PHE A 131 9.24 -16.84 -15.00
CA PHE A 131 8.56 -17.53 -13.91
C PHE A 131 7.53 -18.55 -14.39
N GLY A 132 7.63 -19.77 -13.89
CA GLY A 132 6.56 -20.74 -13.88
C GLY A 132 5.65 -20.57 -12.66
N GLU A 133 4.63 -21.42 -12.56
CA GLU A 133 3.65 -21.35 -11.45
C GLU A 133 4.31 -21.58 -10.08
N ALA A 134 5.39 -22.37 -10.02
CA ALA A 134 6.14 -22.62 -8.79
C ALA A 134 6.90 -21.37 -8.30
N GLU A 135 7.57 -20.65 -9.21
CA GLU A 135 8.24 -19.39 -8.88
C GLU A 135 7.24 -18.30 -8.49
N VAL A 136 6.10 -18.21 -9.20
CA VAL A 136 5.02 -17.28 -8.83
C VAL A 136 4.48 -17.59 -7.44
N ARG A 137 4.27 -18.88 -7.12
CA ARG A 137 3.83 -19.30 -5.78
C ARG A 137 4.86 -18.96 -4.71
N LYS A 138 6.15 -19.20 -4.97
CA LYS A 138 7.22 -18.85 -4.04
C LYS A 138 7.28 -17.34 -3.81
N LEU A 139 7.22 -16.54 -4.87
CA LEU A 139 7.13 -15.08 -4.78
C LEU A 139 5.92 -14.65 -3.92
N CYS A 140 4.76 -15.27 -4.15
CA CYS A 140 3.54 -14.98 -3.38
C CYS A 140 3.75 -15.21 -1.88
N ILE A 141 4.28 -16.37 -1.51
CA ILE A 141 4.57 -16.74 -0.12
C ILE A 141 5.59 -15.77 0.48
N ASN A 142 6.72 -15.53 -0.20
CA ASN A 142 7.78 -14.65 0.29
C ASN A 142 7.27 -13.21 0.57
N VAL A 143 6.37 -12.68 -0.26
CA VAL A 143 5.75 -11.36 -0.02
C VAL A 143 4.79 -11.39 1.17
N ILE A 144 4.03 -12.46 1.38
CA ILE A 144 3.14 -12.58 2.55
C ILE A 144 3.96 -12.77 3.83
N ASP A 145 5.03 -13.56 3.78
CA ASP A 145 5.94 -13.77 4.90
C ASP A 145 6.57 -12.46 5.38
N LYS A 146 6.91 -11.54 4.45
CA LYS A 146 7.40 -10.21 4.84
C LYS A 146 6.37 -9.35 5.56
N LEU A 147 5.09 -9.44 5.18
CA LEU A 147 4.02 -8.79 5.95
C LEU A 147 3.90 -9.39 7.35
N ILE A 148 3.98 -10.72 7.45
CA ILE A 148 3.92 -11.43 8.74
C ILE A 148 5.12 -11.03 9.63
N GLU A 149 6.32 -11.00 9.08
CA GLU A 149 7.53 -10.53 9.77
C GLU A 149 7.37 -9.10 10.29
N LEU A 150 6.83 -8.18 9.48
CA LEU A 150 6.55 -6.80 9.89
C LEU A 150 5.59 -6.76 11.10
N HIS A 151 4.52 -7.55 11.06
CA HIS A 151 3.52 -7.59 12.13
C HIS A 151 4.03 -8.26 13.41
N GLN A 152 5.19 -8.93 13.36
CA GLN A 152 5.85 -9.53 14.52
C GLN A 152 6.99 -8.67 15.07
N VAL A 153 7.29 -7.52 14.47
CA VAL A 153 8.34 -6.62 14.98
C VAL A 153 8.01 -6.14 16.40
N PRO A 154 8.93 -6.32 17.37
CA PRO A 154 8.74 -5.77 18.71
C PRO A 154 8.80 -4.25 18.66
N TYR A 155 7.75 -3.58 19.13
CA TYR A 155 7.71 -2.11 19.17
C TYR A 155 7.54 -1.56 20.60
N GLN A 156 6.97 -2.33 21.52
CA GLN A 156 6.73 -1.90 22.89
C GLN A 156 8.03 -1.58 23.61
N GLY A 157 8.06 -0.44 24.31
CA GLY A 157 9.26 0.05 24.98
C GLY A 157 10.35 0.60 24.04
N THR A 158 10.04 0.74 22.74
CA THR A 158 10.91 1.39 21.75
C THR A 158 10.29 2.73 21.31
N GLU A 159 11.07 3.54 20.59
CA GLU A 159 10.56 4.79 20.00
C GLU A 159 9.48 4.55 18.94
N LEU A 160 9.35 3.32 18.39
CA LEU A 160 8.30 2.97 17.44
C LEU A 160 6.91 3.03 18.08
N GLU A 161 6.79 2.85 19.39
CA GLU A 161 5.49 2.92 20.08
C GLU A 161 4.80 4.29 19.92
N LYS A 162 5.59 5.36 19.74
CA LYS A 162 5.10 6.74 19.60
C LYS A 162 4.40 7.01 18.27
N ILE A 163 4.52 6.14 17.27
CA ILE A 163 3.83 6.32 15.98
C ILE A 163 2.35 5.93 16.07
N GLY A 164 1.95 5.20 17.12
CA GLY A 164 0.59 4.78 17.39
C GLY A 164 -0.26 5.80 18.14
N LYS A 165 -1.56 5.49 18.29
CA LYS A 165 -2.52 6.26 19.11
C LYS A 165 -3.15 5.42 20.24
N GLY A 166 -2.54 4.28 20.58
CA GLY A 166 -3.09 3.31 21.52
C GLY A 166 -4.32 2.56 20.97
N ASP A 167 -5.08 1.95 21.88
CA ASP A 167 -6.22 1.06 21.59
C ASP A 167 -7.36 1.76 20.84
N GLY A 168 -8.21 0.99 20.17
CA GLY A 168 -9.37 1.46 19.40
C GLY A 168 -9.02 1.80 17.95
N TYR A 169 -8.03 1.13 17.38
CA TYR A 169 -7.61 1.30 15.99
C TYR A 169 -8.74 1.01 15.02
N CYS A 170 -9.41 -0.13 15.15
CA CYS A 170 -10.51 -0.55 14.27
C CYS A 170 -11.61 0.52 14.20
N ARG A 171 -12.05 1.01 15.36
CA ARG A 171 -13.07 2.07 15.47
C ARG A 171 -12.64 3.37 14.79
N ARG A 172 -11.44 3.87 15.11
CA ARG A 172 -10.91 5.10 14.51
C ARG A 172 -10.80 5.02 12.99
N GLN A 173 -10.42 3.85 12.47
CA GLN A 173 -10.34 3.65 11.02
C GLN A 173 -11.73 3.73 10.38
N VAL A 174 -12.71 2.98 10.89
CA VAL A 174 -14.07 2.99 10.33
C VAL A 174 -14.66 4.40 10.33
N GLU A 175 -14.65 5.08 11.48
CA GLU A 175 -15.19 6.44 11.62
C GLU A 175 -14.42 7.46 10.76
N GLY A 176 -13.08 7.33 10.69
CA GLY A 176 -12.23 8.21 9.90
C GLY A 176 -12.44 8.08 8.40
N TRP A 177 -12.56 6.85 7.88
CA TRP A 177 -12.83 6.60 6.45
C TRP A 177 -14.27 6.96 6.06
N ASP A 178 -15.23 6.75 6.96
CA ASP A 178 -16.61 7.20 6.81
C ASP A 178 -16.68 8.74 6.64
N ALA A 179 -16.06 9.49 7.55
CA ALA A 179 -16.01 10.95 7.47
C ALA A 179 -15.27 11.48 6.22
N ARG A 180 -14.24 10.76 5.74
CA ARG A 180 -13.55 11.10 4.49
C ARG A 180 -14.45 10.89 3.27
N TYR A 181 -15.24 9.83 3.25
CA TYR A 181 -16.17 9.55 2.17
C TYR A 181 -17.23 10.64 2.06
N GLU A 182 -17.83 11.03 3.18
CA GLU A 182 -18.85 12.09 3.23
C GLU A 182 -18.34 13.41 2.61
N LYS A 183 -17.09 13.78 2.91
CA LYS A 183 -16.46 15.00 2.39
C LYS A 183 -16.12 14.95 0.90
N ALA A 184 -16.00 13.76 0.32
CA ALA A 184 -15.57 13.56 -1.05
C ALA A 184 -16.70 13.06 -1.97
N HIS A 185 -17.94 12.95 -1.48
CA HIS A 185 -19.06 12.42 -2.26
C HIS A 185 -19.41 13.31 -3.46
N THR A 186 -19.64 12.68 -4.62
CA THR A 186 -20.15 13.34 -5.84
C THR A 186 -21.47 12.72 -6.27
N LEU A 187 -22.27 13.44 -7.06
CA LEU A 187 -23.64 13.01 -7.41
C LEU A 187 -23.73 11.70 -8.19
N ASN A 188 -22.66 11.32 -8.90
CA ASN A 188 -22.62 10.17 -9.80
C ASN A 188 -22.04 8.88 -9.17
N VAL A 189 -21.74 8.89 -7.87
CA VAL A 189 -21.23 7.72 -7.14
C VAL A 189 -22.23 7.24 -6.09
N PRO A 190 -22.25 5.96 -5.70
CA PRO A 190 -23.24 5.46 -4.75
C PRO A 190 -22.91 5.95 -3.35
N SER A 191 -23.88 6.29 -2.52
CA SER A 191 -23.63 6.86 -1.18
C SER A 191 -22.89 5.94 -0.18
N PHE A 192 -22.70 4.66 -0.51
CA PHE A 192 -22.24 3.59 0.38
C PHE A 192 -23.04 3.48 1.68
N LYS A 193 -24.23 4.09 1.80
CA LYS A 193 -24.96 4.24 3.07
C LYS A 193 -25.13 2.91 3.83
N TYR A 194 -25.51 1.85 3.12
CA TYR A 194 -25.69 0.53 3.74
C TYR A 194 -24.36 -0.08 4.19
N VAL A 195 -23.30 -0.01 3.36
CA VAL A 195 -21.96 -0.50 3.69
C VAL A 195 -21.38 0.25 4.90
N ARG A 196 -21.48 1.58 4.90
CA ARG A 196 -21.02 2.45 5.99
C ARG A 196 -21.73 2.14 7.31
N LYS A 197 -23.06 2.00 7.26
CA LYS A 197 -23.83 1.59 8.44
C LYS A 197 -23.41 0.20 8.92
N TRP A 198 -23.31 -0.77 8.02
CA TRP A 198 -22.94 -2.13 8.37
C TRP A 198 -21.54 -2.18 9.02
N LEU A 199 -20.56 -1.46 8.46
CA LEU A 199 -19.23 -1.35 9.08
C LEU A 199 -19.28 -0.76 10.49
N ASN A 200 -20.02 0.33 10.70
CA ASN A 200 -20.19 0.93 12.03
C ASN A 200 -20.87 -0.01 13.04
N ASP A 201 -21.84 -0.81 12.59
CA ASP A 201 -22.58 -1.75 13.44
C ASP A 201 -21.77 -3.04 13.75
N ASN A 202 -20.69 -3.33 13.01
CA ASN A 202 -19.93 -4.58 13.08
C ASN A 202 -18.44 -4.38 13.42
N ILE A 203 -18.06 -3.23 13.97
CA ILE A 203 -16.67 -2.95 14.37
C ILE A 203 -16.22 -3.96 15.42
N PRO A 204 -15.18 -4.78 15.17
CA PRO A 204 -14.63 -5.69 16.16
C PRO A 204 -13.77 -4.91 17.17
N GLU A 205 -13.47 -5.56 18.29
CA GLU A 205 -12.33 -5.14 19.12
C GLU A 205 -11.02 -5.27 18.32
N ASP A 206 -9.99 -4.53 18.71
CA ASP A 206 -8.68 -4.68 18.08
C ASP A 206 -8.15 -6.10 18.39
N SER A 207 -7.78 -6.86 17.36
CA SER A 207 -7.28 -8.23 17.49
C SER A 207 -5.94 -8.28 18.23
N THR A 208 -5.08 -7.30 17.95
CA THR A 208 -3.84 -6.97 18.65
C THR A 208 -3.36 -5.61 18.11
N SER A 209 -2.22 -5.13 18.60
CA SER A 209 -1.54 -3.95 18.06
C SER A 209 -0.12 -4.33 17.64
N CYS A 210 0.22 -4.05 16.38
CA CYS A 210 1.57 -4.21 15.83
C CYS A 210 1.93 -3.05 14.89
N ILE A 211 3.17 -3.02 14.41
CA ILE A 211 3.52 -2.14 13.30
C ILE A 211 2.80 -2.65 12.06
N ILE A 212 2.12 -1.74 11.35
CA ILE A 212 1.42 -2.03 10.12
C ILE A 212 1.87 -1.07 9.02
N HIS A 213 1.86 -1.54 7.77
CA HIS A 213 2.25 -0.75 6.60
C HIS A 213 1.11 0.17 6.14
N ASN A 214 -0.13 -0.31 6.20
CA ASN A 214 -1.36 0.33 5.66
C ASN A 214 -1.41 0.52 4.14
N ASP A 215 -0.42 0.03 3.40
CA ASP A 215 -0.45 -0.01 1.92
C ASP A 215 0.38 -1.18 1.40
N TRP A 216 0.19 -2.35 2.01
CA TRP A 216 0.92 -3.54 1.62
C TRP A 216 0.45 -4.05 0.25
N ARG A 217 1.36 -4.08 -0.71
CA ARG A 217 1.11 -4.46 -2.11
C ARG A 217 2.42 -4.78 -2.81
N PHE A 218 2.36 -5.60 -3.86
CA PHE A 218 3.56 -6.06 -4.57
C PHE A 218 4.35 -4.91 -5.20
N ASP A 219 3.70 -3.88 -5.75
CA ASP A 219 4.43 -2.76 -6.33
C ASP A 219 5.07 -1.82 -5.29
N ASN A 220 4.93 -2.14 -3.99
CA ASN A 220 5.67 -1.55 -2.87
C ASN A 220 6.77 -2.49 -2.31
N VAL A 221 7.09 -3.60 -2.98
CA VAL A 221 8.26 -4.42 -2.63
C VAL A 221 9.34 -4.38 -3.72
N ILE A 222 10.57 -4.62 -3.32
CA ILE A 222 11.73 -4.74 -4.21
C ILE A 222 12.25 -6.17 -4.13
N LEU A 223 12.38 -6.81 -5.30
CA LEU A 223 12.88 -8.18 -5.44
C LEU A 223 14.38 -8.19 -5.79
N ASP A 224 15.09 -9.20 -5.30
CA ASP A 224 16.50 -9.42 -5.60
C ASP A 224 16.70 -9.72 -7.10
N PRO A 225 17.51 -8.94 -7.85
CA PRO A 225 17.82 -9.23 -9.25
C PRO A 225 18.42 -10.61 -9.50
N LYS A 226 19.15 -11.16 -8.53
CA LYS A 226 19.79 -12.48 -8.62
C LYS A 226 18.83 -13.60 -8.24
N ASN A 227 17.91 -13.33 -7.31
CA ASN A 227 16.91 -14.26 -6.82
C ASN A 227 15.52 -13.60 -6.79
N PRO A 228 14.87 -13.40 -7.95
CA PRO A 228 13.70 -12.53 -8.09
C PRO A 228 12.40 -13.02 -7.42
N THR A 229 12.47 -14.03 -6.56
CA THR A 229 11.39 -14.41 -5.64
C THR A 229 11.60 -13.85 -4.23
N GLU A 230 12.81 -13.41 -3.90
CA GLU A 230 13.20 -12.89 -2.59
C GLU A 230 12.96 -11.39 -2.50
N VAL A 231 12.34 -10.94 -1.41
CA VAL A 231 12.09 -9.52 -1.13
C VAL A 231 13.27 -8.94 -0.36
N ILE A 232 13.90 -7.92 -0.93
CA ILE A 232 15.07 -7.22 -0.36
C ILE A 232 14.76 -5.77 0.02
N GLY A 233 13.55 -5.29 -0.29
CA GLY A 233 13.14 -3.91 0.02
C GLY A 233 11.63 -3.79 0.17
N VAL A 234 11.18 -2.92 1.08
CA VAL A 234 9.79 -2.48 1.21
C VAL A 234 9.72 -0.96 1.13
N LEU A 235 8.81 -0.45 0.31
CA LEU A 235 8.68 0.94 -0.07
C LEU A 235 7.40 1.57 0.50
N ASP A 236 7.40 2.91 0.52
CA ASP A 236 6.21 3.74 0.77
C ASP A 236 5.61 3.65 2.19
N TRP A 237 6.41 4.09 3.17
CA TRP A 237 6.06 4.04 4.60
C TRP A 237 5.19 5.22 5.05
N GLU A 238 4.64 6.00 4.11
CA GLU A 238 3.89 7.23 4.37
C GLU A 238 2.58 7.02 5.15
N MET A 239 2.10 5.77 5.25
CA MET A 239 0.88 5.38 5.99
C MET A 239 1.15 4.47 7.20
N ALA A 240 2.42 4.11 7.45
CA ALA A 240 2.77 3.20 8.53
C ALA A 240 2.43 3.76 9.91
N THR A 241 1.99 2.89 10.83
CA THR A 241 1.56 3.23 12.20
C THR A 241 1.56 1.96 13.07
N ILE A 242 1.25 2.10 14.37
CA ILE A 242 0.74 0.98 15.17
C ILE A 242 -0.76 0.82 14.95
N GLY A 243 -1.22 -0.39 14.70
CA GLY A 243 -2.63 -0.71 14.54
C GLY A 243 -2.93 -2.19 14.46
N ASP A 244 -4.14 -2.51 14.03
CA ASP A 244 -4.65 -3.88 13.93
C ASP A 244 -4.12 -4.57 12.64
N PRO A 245 -3.46 -5.73 12.74
CA PRO A 245 -2.89 -6.42 11.59
C PRO A 245 -3.93 -6.97 10.60
N LEU A 246 -5.13 -7.32 11.05
CA LEU A 246 -6.20 -7.84 10.18
C LEU A 246 -6.83 -6.71 9.36
N MET A 247 -6.85 -5.48 9.88
CA MET A 247 -7.20 -4.28 9.12
C MET A 247 -6.17 -3.96 8.02
N ASP A 248 -4.88 -4.18 8.27
CA ASP A 248 -3.84 -4.03 7.24
C ASP A 248 -3.96 -5.14 6.18
N LEU A 249 -4.16 -6.40 6.60
CA LEU A 249 -4.38 -7.52 5.69
C LEU A 249 -5.63 -7.31 4.82
N GLY A 250 -6.76 -6.90 5.42
CA GLY A 250 -7.98 -6.58 4.68
C GLY A 250 -7.76 -5.46 3.66
N SER A 251 -6.96 -4.45 4.02
CA SER A 251 -6.55 -3.37 3.12
C SER A 251 -5.67 -3.86 1.97
N ALA A 252 -4.72 -4.76 2.23
CA ALA A 252 -3.88 -5.38 1.22
C ALA A 252 -4.71 -6.20 0.22
N LEU A 253 -5.67 -6.98 0.71
CA LEU A 253 -6.56 -7.81 -0.12
C LEU A 253 -7.57 -7.02 -0.95
N ALA A 254 -7.83 -5.76 -0.61
CA ALA A 254 -8.65 -4.87 -1.44
C ALA A 254 -7.98 -4.61 -2.81
N TYR A 255 -6.66 -4.59 -2.87
CA TYR A 255 -5.89 -4.50 -4.11
C TYR A 255 -5.68 -5.85 -4.80
N TRP A 256 -5.98 -6.96 -4.12
CA TRP A 256 -5.74 -8.31 -4.63
C TRP A 256 -6.80 -8.70 -5.66
N VAL A 257 -6.34 -8.81 -6.90
CA VAL A 257 -7.16 -9.20 -8.05
C VAL A 257 -6.82 -10.63 -8.42
N GLU A 258 -7.82 -11.50 -8.36
CA GLU A 258 -7.72 -12.90 -8.78
C GLU A 258 -7.96 -13.04 -10.29
N ASP A 259 -7.59 -14.20 -10.85
CA ASP A 259 -7.88 -14.53 -12.24
C ASP A 259 -9.38 -14.76 -12.50
N THR A 260 -10.17 -15.05 -11.47
CA THR A 260 -11.62 -15.19 -11.53
C THR A 260 -12.38 -13.86 -11.43
N ASP A 261 -11.70 -12.76 -11.05
CA ASP A 261 -12.33 -11.45 -10.94
C ASP A 261 -12.79 -10.91 -12.31
N ASN A 262 -13.77 -10.02 -12.27
CA ASN A 262 -14.31 -9.41 -13.49
C ASN A 262 -13.30 -8.47 -14.17
N GLN A 263 -13.60 -8.10 -15.42
CA GLN A 263 -12.69 -7.30 -16.25
C GLN A 263 -12.42 -5.89 -15.71
N ILE A 264 -13.34 -5.31 -14.92
CA ILE A 264 -13.15 -3.98 -14.32
C ILE A 264 -12.00 -4.02 -13.30
N PHE A 265 -11.98 -5.03 -12.42
CA PHE A 265 -10.88 -5.16 -11.45
C PHE A 265 -9.56 -5.52 -12.12
N LYS A 266 -9.59 -6.40 -13.14
CA LYS A 266 -8.40 -6.78 -13.91
C LYS A 266 -7.77 -5.60 -14.66
N SER A 267 -8.59 -4.68 -15.19
CA SER A 267 -8.07 -3.52 -15.94
C SER A 267 -7.46 -2.46 -15.03
N THR A 268 -7.85 -2.40 -13.76
CA THR A 268 -7.31 -1.45 -12.77
C THR A 268 -6.12 -1.97 -11.97
N ARG A 269 -5.76 -3.24 -12.18
CA ARG A 269 -4.75 -3.95 -11.39
C ARG A 269 -3.36 -3.30 -11.50
N ARG A 270 -2.68 -3.19 -10.36
CA ARG A 270 -1.31 -2.64 -10.26
C ARG A 270 -0.25 -3.68 -9.89
N GLN A 271 -0.65 -4.87 -9.45
CA GLN A 271 0.20 -5.93 -8.90
C GLN A 271 -0.14 -7.31 -9.46
N PRO A 272 0.81 -8.24 -9.66
CA PRO A 272 0.68 -9.48 -10.44
C PRO A 272 -0.15 -10.60 -9.78
N THR A 273 -1.10 -10.26 -8.90
CA THR A 273 -1.86 -11.21 -8.08
C THR A 273 -2.81 -12.12 -8.87
N ASN A 274 -3.05 -11.84 -10.16
CA ASN A 274 -3.93 -12.64 -11.01
C ASN A 274 -3.18 -13.76 -11.77
N LEU A 275 -1.87 -13.89 -11.57
CA LEU A 275 -1.06 -14.92 -12.24
C LEU A 275 -1.31 -16.29 -11.63
N LYS A 276 -1.26 -17.33 -12.45
CA LYS A 276 -1.32 -18.71 -11.97
C LYS A 276 -0.16 -18.99 -11.00
N GLY A 277 -0.47 -19.63 -9.87
CA GLY A 277 0.47 -19.86 -8.77
C GLY A 277 0.27 -18.93 -7.58
N MET A 278 -0.28 -17.72 -7.79
CA MET A 278 -0.67 -16.81 -6.70
C MET A 278 -1.76 -17.44 -5.83
N PHE A 279 -1.76 -17.10 -4.54
CA PHE A 279 -2.87 -17.43 -3.66
C PHE A 279 -4.13 -16.66 -4.05
N SER A 280 -5.27 -17.31 -3.89
CA SER A 280 -6.56 -16.65 -3.73
C SER A 280 -6.57 -15.83 -2.44
N ARG A 281 -7.46 -14.85 -2.35
CA ARG A 281 -7.67 -14.05 -1.14
C ARG A 281 -7.95 -14.94 0.07
N LYS A 282 -8.71 -16.02 -0.11
CA LYS A 282 -8.98 -17.00 0.95
C LYS A 282 -7.70 -17.71 1.39
N GLU A 283 -6.88 -18.20 0.46
CA GLU A 283 -5.60 -18.84 0.80
C GLU A 283 -4.63 -17.88 1.50
N VAL A 284 -4.61 -16.59 1.12
CA VAL A 284 -3.80 -15.58 1.84
C VAL A 284 -4.25 -15.43 3.29
N VAL A 285 -5.57 -15.35 3.53
CA VAL A 285 -6.13 -15.23 4.88
C VAL A 285 -5.83 -16.47 5.71
N ASP A 286 -6.12 -17.66 5.17
CA ASP A 286 -5.89 -18.92 5.86
C ASP A 286 -4.40 -19.07 6.22
N TYR A 287 -3.50 -18.81 5.27
CA TYR A 287 -2.05 -18.85 5.49
C TYR A 287 -1.61 -17.85 6.56
N TYR A 288 -2.09 -16.60 6.48
CA TYR A 288 -1.71 -15.55 7.42
C TYR A 288 -2.18 -15.86 8.85
N LEU A 289 -3.43 -16.29 9.02
CA LEU A 289 -3.98 -16.66 10.33
C LEU A 289 -3.26 -17.88 10.92
N GLU A 290 -2.94 -18.89 10.10
CA GLU A 290 -2.14 -20.04 10.52
C GLU A 290 -0.76 -19.60 11.04
N LYS A 291 -0.06 -18.74 10.31
CA LYS A 291 1.31 -18.31 10.64
C LYS A 291 1.39 -17.35 11.83
N THR A 292 0.36 -16.54 12.04
CA THR A 292 0.34 -15.55 13.13
C THR A 292 -0.35 -16.06 14.39
N GLY A 293 -1.14 -17.14 14.30
CA GLY A 293 -1.98 -17.65 15.38
C GLY A 293 -3.19 -16.76 15.70
N LEU A 294 -3.40 -15.67 14.95
CA LEU A 294 -4.56 -14.81 15.09
C LEU A 294 -5.83 -15.54 14.66
N GLN A 295 -6.95 -15.17 15.26
CA GLN A 295 -8.27 -15.73 14.97
C GLN A 295 -9.26 -14.58 14.78
N THR A 296 -10.28 -14.81 13.96
CA THR A 296 -11.41 -13.88 13.80
C THR A 296 -12.69 -14.64 13.52
N GLU A 297 -13.77 -14.23 14.18
CA GLU A 297 -15.11 -14.77 13.94
C GLU A 297 -15.78 -14.12 12.71
N ASN A 298 -15.26 -12.97 12.25
CA ASN A 298 -15.87 -12.19 11.18
C ASN A 298 -14.81 -11.61 10.23
N TRP A 299 -14.18 -12.48 9.44
CA TRP A 299 -13.25 -12.04 8.39
C TRP A 299 -13.91 -11.07 7.38
N SER A 300 -15.20 -11.26 7.08
CA SER A 300 -15.93 -10.41 6.14
C SER A 300 -15.91 -8.92 6.52
N PHE A 301 -15.81 -8.59 7.82
CA PHE A 301 -15.63 -7.20 8.25
C PHE A 301 -14.35 -6.58 7.67
N TYR A 302 -13.22 -7.25 7.83
CA TYR A 302 -11.92 -6.74 7.39
C TYR A 302 -11.85 -6.61 5.86
N GLU A 303 -12.43 -7.57 5.12
CA GLU A 303 -12.49 -7.48 3.65
C GLU A 303 -13.40 -6.33 3.18
N VAL A 304 -14.59 -6.18 3.77
CA VAL A 304 -15.50 -5.08 3.45
C VAL A 304 -14.88 -3.74 3.82
N PHE A 305 -14.18 -3.64 4.95
CA PHE A 305 -13.46 -2.44 5.35
C PHE A 305 -12.38 -2.09 4.31
N GLY A 306 -11.55 -3.05 3.91
CA GLY A 306 -10.51 -2.83 2.90
C GLY A 306 -11.07 -2.31 1.57
N ILE A 307 -12.16 -2.93 1.09
CA ILE A 307 -12.86 -2.50 -0.14
C ILE A 307 -13.43 -1.10 0.01
N PHE A 308 -14.08 -0.80 1.15
CA PHE A 308 -14.62 0.53 1.42
C PHE A 308 -13.49 1.56 1.45
N ARG A 309 -12.41 1.31 2.20
CA ARG A 309 -11.21 2.15 2.24
C ARG A 309 -10.67 2.44 0.84
N LEU A 310 -10.50 1.42 0.00
CA LEU A 310 -10.04 1.58 -1.38
C LEU A 310 -11.01 2.45 -2.21
N ALA A 311 -12.33 2.25 -2.02
CA ALA A 311 -13.34 3.07 -2.68
C ALA A 311 -13.27 4.54 -2.23
N VAL A 312 -13.02 4.81 -0.94
CA VAL A 312 -12.82 6.18 -0.44
C VAL A 312 -11.57 6.82 -1.04
N ILE A 313 -10.45 6.10 -1.13
CA ILE A 313 -9.22 6.60 -1.77
C ILE A 313 -9.48 6.96 -3.23
N ALA A 314 -10.10 6.06 -3.99
CA ALA A 314 -10.49 6.31 -5.37
C ALA A 314 -11.46 7.50 -5.48
N GLN A 315 -12.42 7.62 -4.55
CA GLN A 315 -13.38 8.72 -4.52
C GLN A 315 -12.70 10.07 -4.23
N GLN A 316 -11.73 10.14 -3.32
CA GLN A 316 -11.00 11.38 -3.05
C GLN A 316 -10.19 11.85 -4.26
N ILE A 317 -9.60 10.91 -5.01
CA ILE A 317 -8.92 11.22 -6.28
C ILE A 317 -9.93 11.70 -7.33
N TYR A 318 -11.04 10.97 -7.48
CA TYR A 318 -12.10 11.30 -8.43
C TYR A 318 -12.76 12.65 -8.13
N TYR A 319 -13.01 12.97 -6.86
CA TYR A 319 -13.57 14.24 -6.42
C TYR A 319 -12.75 15.43 -6.92
N ARG A 320 -11.42 15.35 -6.81
CA ARG A 320 -10.52 16.39 -7.33
C ARG A 320 -10.65 16.54 -8.84
N TYR A 321 -10.74 15.43 -9.57
CA TYR A 321 -10.94 15.46 -11.03
C TYR A 321 -12.32 16.05 -11.39
N TYR A 322 -13.39 15.58 -10.74
CA TYR A 322 -14.77 16.03 -10.93
C TYR A 322 -14.91 17.55 -10.74
N HIS A 323 -14.23 18.10 -9.74
CA HIS A 323 -14.18 19.55 -9.47
C HIS A 323 -13.07 20.30 -10.21
N LYS A 324 -12.40 19.68 -11.20
CA LYS A 324 -11.34 20.28 -12.02
C LYS A 324 -10.14 20.82 -11.21
N GLN A 325 -9.89 20.23 -10.03
CA GLN A 325 -8.70 20.49 -9.21
C GLN A 325 -7.48 19.69 -9.71
N THR A 326 -7.72 18.69 -10.55
CA THR A 326 -6.71 18.00 -11.36
C THR A 326 -7.32 17.69 -12.73
N ASP A 327 -6.49 17.66 -13.76
CA ASP A 327 -6.86 17.39 -15.15
C ASP A 327 -6.35 16.03 -15.64
N ASN A 328 -5.74 15.21 -14.76
CA ASN A 328 -5.17 13.93 -15.14
C ASN A 328 -6.25 12.99 -15.70
N PRO A 329 -6.20 12.62 -16.99
CA PRO A 329 -7.23 11.83 -17.63
C PRO A 329 -7.35 10.40 -17.06
N ALA A 330 -6.30 9.91 -16.38
CA ALA A 330 -6.33 8.60 -15.72
C ALA A 330 -7.42 8.51 -14.63
N PHE A 331 -7.87 9.64 -14.07
CA PHE A 331 -8.85 9.68 -12.99
C PHE A 331 -10.29 9.82 -13.49
N LYS A 332 -10.50 10.06 -14.80
CA LYS A 332 -11.82 10.35 -15.39
C LYS A 332 -12.87 9.29 -15.09
N ASP A 333 -12.48 8.01 -15.15
CA ASP A 333 -13.39 6.87 -15.05
C ASP A 333 -13.35 6.18 -13.69
N PHE A 334 -12.74 6.81 -12.67
CA PHE A 334 -12.67 6.24 -11.33
C PHE A 334 -14.05 6.00 -10.71
N TRP A 335 -15.07 6.78 -11.09
CA TRP A 335 -16.45 6.53 -10.66
C TRP A 335 -16.94 5.11 -10.99
N ILE A 336 -16.54 4.52 -12.12
CA ILE A 336 -16.92 3.15 -12.51
C ILE A 336 -16.33 2.13 -11.53
N VAL A 337 -15.06 2.31 -11.16
CA VAL A 337 -14.36 1.46 -10.20
C VAL A 337 -15.02 1.55 -8.83
N ILE A 338 -15.45 2.74 -8.42
CA ILE A 338 -16.11 3.00 -7.14
C ILE A 338 -17.46 2.27 -7.07
N HIS A 339 -18.24 2.26 -8.17
CA HIS A 339 -19.46 1.45 -8.26
C HIS A 339 -19.16 -0.05 -8.18
N ALA A 340 -18.11 -0.52 -8.85
CA ALA A 340 -17.72 -1.94 -8.79
C ALA A 340 -17.31 -2.36 -7.37
N LEU A 341 -16.55 -1.52 -6.65
CA LEU A 341 -16.19 -1.75 -5.25
C LEU A 341 -17.42 -1.75 -4.34
N HIS A 342 -18.39 -0.86 -4.57
CA HIS A 342 -19.66 -0.85 -3.83
C HIS A 342 -20.43 -2.16 -3.98
N ILE A 343 -20.58 -2.65 -5.21
CA ILE A 343 -21.27 -3.91 -5.50
C ILE A 343 -20.54 -5.09 -4.84
N ARG A 344 -19.21 -5.11 -4.90
CA ARG A 344 -18.40 -6.15 -4.24
C ARG A 344 -18.61 -6.14 -2.72
N ALA A 345 -18.57 -4.98 -2.08
CA ALA A 345 -18.83 -4.84 -0.66
C ALA A 345 -20.24 -5.34 -0.28
N LEU A 346 -21.27 -4.96 -1.04
CA LEU A 346 -22.65 -5.44 -0.82
C LEU A 346 -22.77 -6.96 -0.96
N LYS A 347 -22.08 -7.55 -1.95
CA LYS A 347 -22.05 -9.00 -2.15
C LYS A 347 -21.44 -9.71 -0.94
N LEU A 348 -20.32 -9.23 -0.42
CA LEU A 348 -19.67 -9.80 0.77
C LEU A 348 -20.57 -9.73 2.00
N ILE A 349 -21.19 -8.57 2.25
CA ILE A 349 -22.15 -8.43 3.36
C ILE A 349 -23.34 -9.38 3.17
N GLY A 350 -23.84 -9.52 1.94
CA GLY A 350 -24.93 -10.43 1.60
C GLY A 350 -24.56 -11.90 1.85
N MET A 351 -23.38 -12.34 1.41
CA MET A 351 -22.88 -13.70 1.62
C MET A 351 -22.72 -14.01 3.11
N GLN A 352 -22.08 -13.11 3.87
CA GLN A 352 -21.92 -13.27 5.31
C GLN A 352 -23.28 -13.40 6.02
N LYS A 353 -24.28 -12.59 5.64
CA LYS A 353 -25.64 -12.70 6.20
C LYS A 353 -26.36 -14.00 5.82
N LEU A 354 -26.09 -14.56 4.64
CA LEU A 354 -26.64 -15.86 4.24
C LEU A 354 -25.97 -17.00 5.00
N GLU A 355 -24.64 -16.95 5.17
CA GLU A 355 -23.85 -17.90 5.95
C GLU A 355 -24.28 -17.95 7.42
N ALA A 356 -24.55 -16.78 8.01
CA ALA A 356 -25.03 -16.66 9.39
C ALA A 356 -26.53 -16.99 9.59
N ASN A 357 -27.28 -17.31 8.53
CA ASN A 357 -28.72 -17.55 8.62
C ASN A 357 -29.06 -19.03 8.40
N ASP A 358 -29.43 -19.73 9.49
CA ASP A 358 -29.76 -21.16 9.48
C ASP A 358 -30.85 -21.54 8.47
N ILE A 359 -31.86 -20.67 8.30
CA ILE A 359 -32.95 -20.90 7.35
C ILE A 359 -32.40 -20.80 5.92
N ALA A 360 -31.61 -19.76 5.62
CA ALA A 360 -30.99 -19.60 4.31
C ALA A 360 -30.11 -20.81 3.97
N GLN A 361 -29.26 -21.27 4.91
CA GLN A 361 -28.42 -22.46 4.71
C GLN A 361 -29.24 -23.71 4.38
N LYS A 362 -30.32 -23.95 5.13
CA LYS A 362 -31.23 -25.08 4.87
C LYS A 362 -31.83 -25.07 3.46
N TYR A 363 -32.14 -23.89 2.92
CA TYR A 363 -32.73 -23.77 1.59
C TYR A 363 -31.68 -23.68 0.47
N ILE A 364 -30.48 -23.17 0.73
CA ILE A 364 -29.37 -23.15 -0.25
C ILE A 364 -29.03 -24.56 -0.70
N GLU A 365 -28.93 -25.53 0.22
CA GLU A 365 -28.70 -26.93 -0.13
C GLU A 365 -29.82 -27.50 -1.01
N LYS A 366 -31.08 -27.19 -0.69
CA LYS A 366 -32.22 -27.56 -1.54
C LYS A 366 -32.17 -26.89 -2.92
N PHE A 367 -31.74 -25.64 -3.01
CA PHE A 367 -31.58 -24.96 -4.29
C PHE A 367 -30.48 -25.60 -5.14
N LYS A 368 -29.35 -26.00 -4.53
CA LYS A 368 -28.29 -26.76 -5.24
C LYS A 368 -28.80 -28.10 -5.77
N GLU A 369 -29.65 -28.79 -5.00
CA GLU A 369 -30.29 -30.04 -5.44
C GLU A 369 -31.24 -29.81 -6.62
N ILE A 370 -32.02 -28.72 -6.60
CA ILE A 370 -33.01 -28.40 -7.65
C ILE A 370 -32.35 -27.91 -8.93
N LEU A 371 -31.30 -27.09 -8.83
CA LEU A 371 -30.69 -26.41 -9.98
C LEU A 371 -29.79 -27.32 -10.81
N GLY A 372 -29.41 -28.50 -10.31
CA GLY A 372 -28.40 -29.36 -10.95
C GLY A 372 -27.01 -28.73 -10.88
N LYS A 373 -25.97 -29.57 -10.81
CA LYS A 373 -24.57 -29.17 -10.56
C LYS A 373 -24.06 -28.01 -11.40
#